data_AF-A0A1V2MBK9-F1
#
_entry.id   AF-A0A1V2MBK9-F1
#
_cell.length_a   1.000
_cell.length_b   1.000
_cell.length_c   1.000
_cell.angle_alpha   90.00
_cell.angle_beta   90.00
_cell.angle_gamma   90.00
#
_symmetry.space_group_name_H-M   'P 1'
#
loop_
_entity.id
_entity.type
_entity.pdbx_description
1 polymer ?
#
loop_
_entity_poly.entity_id
_entity_poly.type
_entity_poly.pdbx_seq_one_letter_code
_entity_poly.pdbx_strand_id
1 'polypeptide(L)'
;MNFKKIFFIFRLLSTIFIITPILAKDIIYTLDSDISQDWTLQIDINKVLTENLSLKGKIEDPKILIIYSHPNKKYLNSKIGTTGTIIDIGYELEYLLEKDYGVGVYHHIITNQPARYDAYELIAQEVKKILSYNPSIEVIIDLSIADGLKSSSYMMHGQEIVDVSLVNGLSLNEHTGELGIHSLFPNHYVQTNLAFSTQMYGLEDSIISDIYITDFRHSLHLTPKSLLVNFGNVQDDFDIVVDTVPLFVENLAAILELEKQEIK
;
A
#
# COMPACT_ATOMS: atom_id res chain seq x y z
N MET A 1 -18.62 -7.22 -24.87
CA MET A 1 -17.39 -7.07 -25.68
C MET A 1 -16.24 -7.55 -24.81
N ASN A 2 -15.59 -8.66 -25.18
CA ASN A 2 -14.80 -9.52 -24.29
C ASN A 2 -13.52 -8.85 -23.73
N PHE A 3 -13.42 -8.78 -22.39
CA PHE A 3 -12.33 -8.20 -21.60
C PHE A 3 -10.99 -8.97 -21.68
N LYS A 4 -10.95 -10.14 -22.35
CA LYS A 4 -9.73 -10.89 -22.67
C LYS A 4 -8.68 -10.13 -23.51
N LYS A 5 -8.94 -8.89 -23.95
CA LYS A 5 -8.02 -8.13 -24.80
C LYS A 5 -7.05 -7.21 -24.06
N ILE A 6 -7.33 -6.79 -22.82
CA ILE A 6 -6.46 -5.79 -22.15
C ILE A 6 -5.29 -6.47 -21.42
N PHE A 7 -5.52 -7.61 -20.77
CA PHE A 7 -4.42 -8.38 -20.14
C PHE A 7 -3.57 -9.16 -21.15
N PHE A 8 -4.15 -9.54 -22.30
CA PHE A 8 -3.40 -10.15 -23.41
C PHE A 8 -2.51 -9.12 -24.12
N ILE A 9 -2.82 -7.83 -24.04
CA ILE A 9 -1.96 -6.76 -24.54
C ILE A 9 -0.64 -6.73 -23.73
N PHE A 10 -0.66 -6.81 -22.39
CA PHE A 10 0.61 -6.85 -21.64
C PHE A 10 1.47 -8.11 -21.90
N ARG A 11 0.85 -9.28 -22.14
CA ARG A 11 1.59 -10.53 -22.41
C ARG A 11 2.07 -10.66 -23.88
N LEU A 12 1.36 -10.09 -24.86
CA LEU A 12 1.79 -10.04 -26.27
C LEU A 12 2.66 -8.82 -26.64
N LEU A 13 2.59 -7.72 -25.89
CA LEU A 13 3.44 -6.54 -26.09
C LEU A 13 4.89 -6.76 -25.65
N SER A 14 5.21 -7.93 -25.10
CA SER A 14 6.59 -8.38 -24.98
C SER A 14 7.29 -8.54 -26.34
N THR A 15 6.54 -8.54 -27.46
CA THR A 15 7.13 -8.71 -28.80
C THR A 15 6.93 -7.54 -29.76
N ILE A 16 5.97 -6.63 -29.56
CA ILE A 16 5.74 -5.52 -30.51
C ILE A 16 5.22 -4.29 -29.72
N PHE A 17 5.96 -3.18 -29.82
CA PHE A 17 5.79 -1.88 -29.14
C PHE A 17 6.26 -1.78 -27.68
N ILE A 18 7.46 -1.20 -27.57
CA ILE A 18 7.89 -0.33 -26.47
C ILE A 18 6.74 0.66 -26.20
N ILE A 19 5.86 0.37 -25.26
CA ILE A 19 5.13 1.44 -24.57
C ILE A 19 6.22 2.16 -23.79
N THR A 20 6.61 3.33 -24.26
CA THR A 20 7.58 4.17 -23.56
C THR A 20 7.11 4.37 -22.11
N PRO A 21 7.99 4.22 -21.10
CA PRO A 21 7.64 4.38 -19.68
C PRO A 21 6.84 5.66 -19.38
N ILE A 22 7.11 6.71 -20.16
CA ILE A 22 6.43 8.01 -20.15
C ILE A 22 4.90 7.89 -20.34
N LEU A 23 4.42 7.00 -21.20
CA LEU A 23 2.99 6.82 -21.50
C LEU A 23 2.26 5.95 -20.46
N ALA A 24 2.98 5.08 -19.75
CA ALA A 24 2.40 4.28 -18.66
C ALA A 24 2.31 5.08 -17.35
N LYS A 25 3.17 6.09 -17.17
CA LYS A 25 3.22 6.94 -15.99
C LYS A 25 1.89 7.63 -15.71
N ASP A 26 1.34 8.33 -16.70
CA ASP A 26 0.11 9.13 -16.54
C ASP A 26 -1.16 8.27 -16.44
N ILE A 27 -1.05 6.96 -16.66
CA ILE A 27 -2.16 5.99 -16.57
C ILE A 27 -2.18 5.32 -15.20
N ILE A 28 -1.01 5.10 -14.59
CA ILE A 28 -0.84 4.28 -13.38
C ILE A 28 -0.60 5.15 -12.13
N TYR A 29 0.03 6.31 -12.28
CA TYR A 29 0.50 7.11 -11.16
C TYR A 29 -0.11 8.51 -11.16
N THR A 30 -0.72 8.89 -10.05
CA THR A 30 -1.06 10.30 -9.78
C THR A 30 0.11 10.98 -9.08
N LEU A 31 0.61 12.06 -9.67
CA LEU A 31 1.76 12.81 -9.14
C LEU A 31 1.30 13.96 -8.24
N ASP A 32 2.04 14.16 -7.15
CA ASP A 32 2.02 15.45 -6.46
C ASP A 32 2.49 16.57 -7.39
N SER A 33 1.84 17.72 -7.27
CA SER A 33 2.09 18.92 -8.07
C SER A 33 3.53 19.44 -7.97
N ASP A 34 4.23 19.14 -6.88
CA ASP A 34 5.61 19.56 -6.65
C ASP A 34 6.63 18.67 -7.40
N ILE A 35 6.21 17.54 -7.98
CA ILE A 35 7.09 16.63 -8.74
C ILE A 35 7.21 17.10 -10.19
N SER A 36 8.27 17.85 -10.47
CA SER A 36 8.56 18.37 -11.81
C SER A 36 9.52 17.51 -12.65
N GLN A 37 10.25 16.58 -12.00
CA GLN A 37 11.28 15.77 -12.65
C GLN A 37 10.71 14.44 -13.17
N ASP A 38 11.26 13.97 -14.30
CA ASP A 38 10.91 12.64 -14.82
C ASP A 38 11.69 11.54 -14.10
N TRP A 39 11.21 11.20 -12.90
CA TRP A 39 11.76 10.16 -12.04
C TRP A 39 11.71 8.75 -12.67
N THR A 40 10.84 8.52 -13.66
CA THR A 40 10.66 7.19 -14.26
C THR A 40 11.88 6.73 -15.04
N LEU A 41 12.72 7.65 -15.52
CA LEU A 41 13.99 7.35 -16.18
C LEU A 41 15.03 6.73 -15.23
N GLN A 42 14.83 6.85 -13.92
CA GLN A 42 15.72 6.32 -12.88
C GLN A 42 15.24 4.98 -12.33
N ILE A 43 14.14 4.44 -12.84
CA ILE A 43 13.54 3.18 -12.41
C ILE A 43 13.76 2.10 -13.46
N ASP A 44 14.15 0.90 -13.02
CA ASP A 44 14.04 -0.28 -13.87
C ASP A 44 12.61 -0.82 -13.83
N ILE A 45 11.86 -0.54 -14.91
CA ILE A 45 10.46 -0.94 -15.08
C ILE A 45 10.31 -2.46 -15.17
N ASN A 46 11.25 -3.17 -15.78
CA ASN A 46 11.16 -4.63 -15.83
C ASN A 46 11.23 -5.20 -14.42
N LYS A 47 12.12 -4.64 -13.58
CA LYS A 47 12.18 -5.02 -12.17
C LYS A 47 10.88 -4.67 -11.44
N VAL A 48 10.31 -3.48 -11.61
CA VAL A 48 9.00 -3.11 -11.00
C VAL A 48 7.92 -4.14 -11.31
N LEU A 49 7.84 -4.62 -12.56
CA LEU A 49 6.81 -5.54 -13.01
C LEU A 49 7.06 -7.02 -12.67
N THR A 50 8.29 -7.40 -12.30
CA THR A 50 8.68 -8.81 -12.13
C THR A 50 9.39 -9.11 -10.81
N GLU A 51 9.56 -8.11 -9.95
CA GLU A 51 10.17 -8.29 -8.62
C GLU A 51 9.38 -9.32 -7.82
N ASN A 52 10.08 -10.32 -7.31
CA ASN A 52 9.48 -11.35 -6.47
C ASN A 52 9.24 -10.79 -5.06
N LEU A 53 7.96 -10.64 -4.72
CA LEU A 53 7.50 -10.06 -3.46
C LEU A 53 7.07 -11.11 -2.42
N SER A 54 7.11 -12.41 -2.78
CA SER A 54 6.75 -13.51 -1.89
C SER A 54 7.43 -13.43 -0.53
N LEU A 55 6.70 -13.84 0.51
CA LEU A 55 7.24 -13.97 1.86
C LEU A 55 8.13 -15.21 1.98
N LYS A 56 9.14 -15.16 2.86
CA LYS A 56 10.16 -16.20 2.96
C LYS A 56 10.19 -16.83 4.34
N GLY A 57 10.50 -18.12 4.42
CA GLY A 57 10.63 -18.81 5.71
C GLY A 57 9.28 -19.20 6.30
N LYS A 58 9.18 -19.29 7.63
CA LYS A 58 7.96 -19.72 8.33
C LYS A 58 6.92 -18.61 8.28
N ILE A 59 5.73 -18.93 7.77
CA ILE A 59 4.71 -17.92 7.52
C ILE A 59 4.01 -17.49 8.83
N GLU A 60 4.02 -18.36 9.84
CA GLU A 60 3.37 -18.16 11.14
C GLU A 60 4.16 -17.23 12.08
N ASP A 61 5.46 -17.03 11.82
CA ASP A 61 6.23 -16.00 12.51
C ASP A 61 5.74 -14.61 12.07
N PRO A 62 5.86 -13.53 12.87
CA PRO A 62 5.44 -12.20 12.44
C PRO A 62 6.11 -11.78 11.13
N LYS A 63 5.33 -11.70 10.05
CA LYS A 63 5.77 -11.35 8.69
C LYS A 63 5.34 -9.96 8.26
N ILE A 64 4.15 -9.57 8.69
CA ILE A 64 3.51 -8.32 8.32
C ILE A 64 3.40 -7.46 9.57
N LEU A 65 3.87 -6.23 9.50
CA LEU A 65 3.72 -5.24 10.55
C LEU A 65 2.71 -4.18 10.12
N ILE A 66 1.59 -4.10 10.83
CA ILE A 66 0.57 -3.06 10.64
C ILE A 66 0.87 -1.90 11.58
N ILE A 67 0.96 -0.69 11.04
CA ILE A 67 1.23 0.56 11.76
C ILE A 67 0.28 1.67 11.33
N TYR A 68 0.32 2.76 12.09
CA TYR A 68 -0.44 3.97 11.80
C TYR A 68 0.44 5.18 12.07
N SER A 69 0.81 5.91 11.02
CA SER A 69 1.43 7.23 11.18
C SER A 69 0.41 8.29 11.63
N HIS A 70 -0.87 8.10 11.34
CA HIS A 70 -1.96 9.02 11.72
C HIS A 70 -3.14 8.27 12.38
N PRO A 71 -2.94 7.67 13.57
CA PRO A 71 -3.91 6.75 14.21
C PRO A 71 -5.23 7.40 14.62
N ASN A 72 -5.28 8.73 14.71
CA ASN A 72 -6.44 9.47 15.20
C ASN A 72 -7.51 9.74 14.12
N LYS A 73 -7.30 9.29 12.88
CA LYS A 73 -8.27 9.48 11.78
C LYS A 73 -9.50 8.58 11.97
N LYS A 74 -10.69 9.15 11.73
CA LYS A 74 -12.00 8.50 11.89
C LYS A 74 -12.92 8.76 10.72
N TYR A 75 -13.77 7.80 10.41
CA TYR A 75 -14.88 7.95 9.47
C TYR A 75 -16.04 8.69 10.14
N LEU A 76 -16.68 9.60 9.40
CA LEU A 76 -17.80 10.41 9.91
C LEU A 76 -19.11 9.61 9.94
N ASN A 77 -19.26 8.62 9.06
CA ASN A 77 -20.46 7.80 8.90
C ASN A 77 -20.29 6.43 9.57
N SER A 78 -20.00 6.43 10.87
CA SER A 78 -19.90 5.21 11.68
C SER A 78 -21.18 4.95 12.49
N LYS A 79 -21.65 3.70 12.56
CA LYS A 79 -22.82 3.32 13.38
C LYS A 79 -22.58 3.58 14.86
N ILE A 80 -23.66 3.92 15.57
CA ILE A 80 -23.67 4.06 17.03
C ILE A 80 -23.17 2.76 17.67
N GLY A 81 -22.10 2.85 18.47
CA GLY A 81 -21.48 1.70 19.15
C GLY A 81 -20.22 1.16 18.48
N THR A 82 -19.83 1.66 17.31
CA THR A 82 -18.53 1.39 16.68
C THR A 82 -17.53 2.51 16.99
N THR A 83 -16.22 2.22 16.94
CA THR A 83 -15.21 3.30 17.09
C THR A 83 -14.99 4.07 15.79
N GLY A 84 -15.26 3.42 14.64
CA GLY A 84 -15.29 4.04 13.32
C GLY A 84 -13.91 4.56 12.91
N THR A 85 -12.85 3.87 13.32
CA THR A 85 -11.47 4.33 13.16
C THR A 85 -10.71 3.51 12.13
N ILE A 86 -9.61 4.08 11.62
CA ILE A 86 -8.68 3.31 10.79
C ILE A 86 -8.06 2.12 11.54
N ILE A 87 -8.02 2.17 12.89
CA ILE A 87 -7.54 1.06 13.71
C ILE A 87 -8.49 -0.14 13.63
N ASP A 88 -9.81 0.09 13.53
CA ASP A 88 -10.79 -0.99 13.33
C ASP A 88 -10.52 -1.73 12.00
N ILE A 89 -10.11 -1.01 10.96
CA ILE A 89 -9.74 -1.58 9.66
C ILE A 89 -8.49 -2.46 9.78
N GLY A 90 -7.50 -2.04 10.56
CA GLY A 90 -6.32 -2.88 10.76
C GLY A 90 -6.57 -4.11 11.62
N TYR A 91 -7.54 -4.08 12.55
CA TYR A 91 -7.96 -5.29 13.25
C TYR A 91 -8.62 -6.29 12.30
N GLU A 92 -9.46 -5.83 11.38
CA GLU A 92 -10.06 -6.71 10.36
C GLU A 92 -8.99 -7.26 9.41
N LEU A 93 -8.03 -6.42 8.99
CA LEU A 93 -6.91 -6.82 8.15
C LEU A 93 -6.04 -7.89 8.83
N GLU A 94 -5.66 -7.68 10.09
CA GLU A 94 -4.94 -8.65 10.91
C GLU A 94 -5.71 -9.97 11.00
N TYR A 95 -6.99 -9.91 11.38
CA TYR A 95 -7.83 -11.08 11.56
C TYR A 95 -7.91 -11.92 10.28
N LEU A 96 -8.18 -11.29 9.13
CA LEU A 96 -8.32 -12.01 7.85
C LEU A 96 -6.99 -12.60 7.37
N LEU A 97 -5.88 -11.89 7.54
CA LEU A 97 -4.56 -12.41 7.19
C LEU A 97 -4.20 -13.64 8.03
N GLU A 98 -4.38 -13.57 9.34
CA GLU A 98 -4.08 -14.70 10.23
C GLU A 98 -5.03 -15.87 10.01
N LYS A 99 -6.34 -15.60 9.93
CA LYS A 99 -7.36 -16.65 9.81
C LYS A 99 -7.34 -17.33 8.45
N ASP A 100 -7.34 -16.55 7.36
CA ASP A 100 -7.53 -17.11 6.04
C ASP A 100 -6.21 -17.56 5.41
N TYR A 101 -5.06 -17.05 5.86
CA TYR A 101 -3.74 -17.35 5.27
C TYR A 101 -2.69 -17.85 6.27
N GLY A 102 -2.96 -17.79 7.58
CA GLY A 102 -2.01 -18.24 8.60
C GLY A 102 -0.73 -17.42 8.72
N VAL A 103 -0.68 -16.26 8.06
CA VAL A 103 0.49 -15.39 8.12
C VAL A 103 0.52 -14.65 9.44
N GLY A 104 1.64 -14.68 10.14
CA GLY A 104 1.80 -13.98 11.41
C GLY A 104 1.78 -12.46 11.21
N VAL A 105 0.95 -11.76 11.97
CA VAL A 105 0.83 -10.30 11.92
C VAL A 105 1.29 -9.71 13.25
N TYR A 106 2.09 -8.64 13.18
CA TYR A 106 2.39 -7.79 14.33
C TYR A 106 1.60 -6.50 14.17
N HIS A 107 0.53 -6.33 14.94
CA HIS A 107 -0.30 -5.14 14.89
C HIS A 107 0.12 -4.12 15.96
N HIS A 108 0.74 -3.01 15.54
CA HIS A 108 1.26 -1.99 16.44
C HIS A 108 0.40 -0.72 16.45
N ILE A 109 -0.19 -0.42 17.62
CA ILE A 109 -1.09 0.71 17.81
C ILE A 109 -0.49 1.69 18.82
N ILE A 110 -0.38 2.96 18.43
CA ILE A 110 -0.03 4.07 19.34
C ILE A 110 -1.23 5.03 19.42
N THR A 111 -1.96 5.00 20.53
CA THR A 111 -3.21 5.78 20.68
C THR A 111 -3.01 7.23 21.11
N ASN A 112 -1.79 7.62 21.51
CA ASN A 112 -1.49 8.94 22.07
C ASN A 112 -0.44 9.74 21.27
N GLN A 113 -0.43 9.61 19.95
CA GLN A 113 0.44 10.45 19.12
C GLN A 113 -0.11 11.88 18.97
N PRO A 114 0.72 12.92 19.15
CA PRO A 114 0.33 14.30 18.88
C PRO A 114 0.01 14.48 17.39
N ALA A 115 -0.99 15.31 17.10
CA ALA A 115 -1.71 15.25 15.83
C ALA A 115 -0.93 15.63 14.55
N ARG A 116 0.24 16.27 14.61
CA ARG A 116 0.85 16.85 13.39
C ARG A 116 2.37 16.93 13.28
N TYR A 117 3.13 17.09 14.35
CA TYR A 117 4.58 17.24 14.22
C TYR A 117 5.27 15.90 14.45
N ASP A 118 6.13 15.51 13.50
CA ASP A 118 7.05 14.37 13.56
C ASP A 118 6.38 12.99 13.66
N ALA A 119 5.15 12.84 13.15
CA ALA A 119 4.40 11.58 13.28
C ALA A 119 5.12 10.39 12.63
N TYR A 120 5.70 10.60 11.44
CA TYR A 120 6.51 9.60 10.75
C TYR A 120 7.82 9.28 11.49
N GLU A 121 8.48 10.27 12.09
CA GLU A 121 9.69 10.09 12.89
C GLU A 121 9.42 9.32 14.19
N LEU A 122 8.28 9.59 14.83
CA LEU A 122 7.86 8.91 16.05
C LEU A 122 7.57 7.43 15.77
N ILE A 123 6.76 7.13 14.76
CA ILE A 123 6.48 5.73 14.42
C ILE A 123 7.74 5.01 13.93
N ALA A 124 8.62 5.70 13.19
CA ALA A 124 9.89 5.12 12.72
C ALA A 124 10.79 4.65 13.86
N GLN A 125 10.81 5.37 15.01
CA GLN A 125 11.59 4.95 16.18
C GLN A 125 11.04 3.66 16.80
N GLU A 126 9.72 3.53 16.90
CA GLU A 126 9.06 2.32 17.42
C GLU A 126 9.21 1.14 16.46
N VAL A 127 8.98 1.36 15.16
CA VAL A 127 9.19 0.34 14.12
C VAL A 127 10.61 -0.21 14.17
N LYS A 128 11.64 0.64 14.29
CA LYS A 128 13.03 0.17 14.41
C LYS A 128 13.24 -0.76 15.60
N LYS A 129 12.58 -0.52 16.73
CA LYS A 129 12.63 -1.41 17.90
C LYS A 129 11.86 -2.71 17.62
N ILE A 130 10.68 -2.62 17.00
CA ILE A 130 9.88 -3.80 16.66
C ILE A 130 10.64 -4.72 15.73
N LEU A 131 11.25 -4.18 14.67
CA LEU A 131 12.06 -4.93 13.71
C LEU A 131 13.30 -5.57 14.36
N SER A 132 13.88 -4.96 15.40
CA SER A 132 15.03 -5.57 16.10
C SER A 132 14.63 -6.78 16.95
N TYR A 133 13.41 -6.82 17.47
CA TYR A 133 12.87 -7.97 18.20
C TYR A 133 12.18 -9.00 17.30
N ASN A 134 11.74 -8.58 16.10
CA ASN A 134 10.99 -9.40 15.16
C ASN A 134 11.63 -9.34 13.76
N PRO A 135 12.85 -9.89 13.57
CA PRO A 135 13.58 -9.83 12.31
C PRO A 135 12.93 -10.66 11.17
N SER A 136 11.88 -11.42 11.48
CA SER A 136 11.07 -12.15 10.51
C SER A 136 10.14 -11.26 9.69
N ILE A 137 9.88 -10.03 10.14
CA ILE A 137 9.01 -9.06 9.46
C ILE A 137 9.65 -8.67 8.12
N GLU A 138 8.88 -8.82 7.05
CA GLU A 138 9.30 -8.50 5.68
C GLU A 138 8.45 -7.41 5.05
N VAL A 139 7.27 -7.13 5.60
CA VAL A 139 6.29 -6.19 5.04
C VAL A 139 5.84 -5.22 6.13
N ILE A 140 5.75 -3.93 5.80
CA ILE A 140 5.09 -2.92 6.63
C ILE A 140 3.89 -2.37 5.88
N ILE A 141 2.75 -2.28 6.56
CA ILE A 141 1.53 -1.65 6.06
C ILE A 141 1.18 -0.49 6.99
N ASP A 142 1.32 0.73 6.50
CA ASP A 142 0.91 1.95 7.18
C ASP A 142 -0.50 2.33 6.73
N LEU A 143 -1.47 2.15 7.62
CA LEU A 143 -2.88 2.38 7.33
C LEU A 143 -3.29 3.83 7.61
N SER A 144 -3.98 4.43 6.66
CA SER A 144 -4.46 5.80 6.72
C SER A 144 -5.85 5.92 6.08
N ILE A 145 -6.49 7.08 6.29
CA ILE A 145 -7.67 7.53 5.54
C ILE A 145 -7.21 8.67 4.63
N ALA A 146 -7.65 8.70 3.37
CA ALA A 146 -7.25 9.75 2.44
C ALA A 146 -7.69 11.14 2.94
N ASP A 147 -6.84 12.14 2.73
CA ASP A 147 -7.09 13.54 3.17
C ASP A 147 -8.10 14.31 2.30
N GLY A 148 -8.57 13.71 1.20
CA GLY A 148 -9.58 14.30 0.33
C GLY A 148 -10.94 14.54 1.04
N LEU A 149 -11.89 15.15 0.34
CA LEU A 149 -13.26 15.35 0.84
C LEU A 149 -14.32 14.71 -0.05
N LYS A 150 -13.92 13.90 -1.03
CA LYS A 150 -14.87 13.19 -1.88
C LYS A 150 -14.87 11.73 -1.46
N SER A 151 -16.03 11.31 -0.96
CA SER A 151 -16.41 9.90 -0.91
C SER A 151 -16.59 9.39 -2.34
N SER A 152 -16.11 8.18 -2.58
CA SER A 152 -16.36 7.43 -3.81
C SER A 152 -16.44 5.96 -3.46
N SER A 153 -17.51 5.34 -3.95
CA SER A 153 -17.70 3.90 -3.92
C SER A 153 -17.99 3.39 -5.33
N TYR A 154 -17.65 2.14 -5.58
CA TYR A 154 -17.93 1.48 -6.85
C TYR A 154 -18.27 0.00 -6.64
N MET A 155 -18.88 -0.61 -7.65
CA MET A 155 -19.31 -2.00 -7.59
C MET A 155 -18.20 -2.92 -8.12
N MET A 156 -17.76 -3.87 -7.29
CA MET A 156 -16.83 -4.94 -7.66
C MET A 156 -17.44 -6.30 -7.30
N HIS A 157 -17.52 -7.20 -8.29
CA HIS A 157 -18.15 -8.52 -8.16
C HIS A 157 -19.57 -8.52 -7.52
N GLY A 158 -20.32 -7.42 -7.67
CA GLY A 158 -21.66 -7.28 -7.10
C GLY A 158 -21.70 -6.76 -5.66
N GLN A 159 -20.56 -6.39 -5.10
CA GLN A 159 -20.39 -5.74 -3.81
C GLN A 159 -19.98 -4.27 -4.00
N GLU A 160 -20.53 -3.38 -3.18
CA GLU A 160 -20.08 -1.98 -3.12
C GLU A 160 -18.81 -1.89 -2.29
N ILE A 161 -17.80 -1.18 -2.79
CA ILE A 161 -16.50 -1.00 -2.13
C ILE A 161 -16.04 0.44 -2.20
N VAL A 162 -15.23 0.87 -1.23
CA VAL A 162 -14.62 2.21 -1.22
C VAL A 162 -13.35 2.24 -2.08
N ASP A 163 -12.91 3.44 -2.43
CA ASP A 163 -11.59 3.62 -3.05
C ASP A 163 -10.47 3.19 -2.10
N VAL A 164 -9.55 2.36 -2.60
CA VAL A 164 -8.30 2.02 -1.92
C VAL A 164 -7.16 2.55 -2.76
N SER A 165 -6.34 3.43 -2.20
CA SER A 165 -5.18 4.00 -2.90
C SER A 165 -3.89 3.75 -2.14
N LEU A 166 -2.79 3.71 -2.89
CA LEU A 166 -1.45 3.52 -2.34
C LEU A 166 -0.65 4.81 -2.48
N VAL A 167 0.28 5.05 -1.57
CA VAL A 167 1.23 6.17 -1.66
C VAL A 167 2.65 5.63 -1.80
N ASN A 168 3.41 6.18 -2.73
CA ASN A 168 4.85 5.97 -2.87
C ASN A 168 5.63 7.26 -2.75
N GLY A 169 6.60 7.24 -1.85
CA GLY A 169 7.52 8.33 -1.59
C GLY A 169 8.83 8.18 -2.34
N LEU A 170 9.12 9.11 -3.26
CA LEU A 170 10.32 9.07 -4.10
C LEU A 170 11.60 9.46 -3.37
N SER A 171 11.53 10.30 -2.33
CA SER A 171 12.71 10.78 -1.58
C SER A 171 13.77 11.36 -2.54
N LEU A 172 13.34 12.27 -3.42
CA LEU A 172 14.22 12.86 -4.42
C LEU A 172 15.28 13.73 -3.76
N ASN A 173 16.49 13.69 -4.29
CA ASN A 173 17.51 14.69 -3.95
C ASN A 173 17.08 16.07 -4.44
N GLU A 174 17.02 17.04 -3.53
CA GLU A 174 16.53 18.40 -3.79
C GLU A 174 17.35 19.16 -4.85
N HIS A 175 18.61 18.76 -5.08
CA HIS A 175 19.52 19.43 -6.00
C HIS A 175 19.71 18.67 -7.32
N THR A 176 19.90 17.35 -7.25
CA THR A 176 20.20 16.53 -8.43
C THR A 176 18.95 15.87 -9.03
N GLY A 177 17.88 15.77 -8.26
CA GLY A 177 16.70 14.98 -8.62
C GLY A 177 16.90 13.47 -8.56
N GLU A 178 18.00 13.03 -7.97
CA GLU A 178 18.32 11.60 -7.85
C GLU A 178 17.37 10.88 -6.89
N LEU A 179 16.83 9.75 -7.33
CA LEU A 179 15.79 9.00 -6.66
C LEU A 179 16.29 8.31 -5.38
N GLY A 180 15.59 8.50 -4.27
CA GLY A 180 15.88 7.83 -2.99
C GLY A 180 17.07 8.40 -2.21
N ILE A 181 17.76 9.42 -2.74
CA ILE A 181 19.00 9.98 -2.19
C ILE A 181 18.77 11.39 -1.62
N HIS A 182 17.59 11.66 -1.07
CA HIS A 182 17.40 12.87 -0.27
C HIS A 182 18.45 12.94 0.86
N SER A 183 19.09 14.10 1.02
CA SER A 183 20.23 14.32 1.91
C SER A 183 19.95 14.00 3.39
N LEU A 184 18.80 14.47 3.90
CA LEU A 184 18.35 14.23 5.27
C LEU A 184 17.43 13.00 5.41
N PHE A 185 16.65 12.73 4.37
CA PHE A 185 15.55 11.78 4.43
C PHE A 185 15.61 10.72 3.33
N PRO A 186 16.68 9.91 3.24
CA PRO A 186 16.82 8.93 2.17
C PRO A 186 15.78 7.81 2.28
N ASN A 187 15.50 7.18 1.14
CA ASN A 187 14.72 5.95 1.03
C ASN A 187 15.42 5.01 0.03
N HIS A 188 16.01 3.93 0.52
CA HIS A 188 16.70 2.95 -0.31
C HIS A 188 15.77 1.88 -0.91
N TYR A 189 14.47 1.93 -0.58
CA TYR A 189 13.48 0.92 -0.96
C TYR A 189 12.47 1.41 -2.00
N VAL A 190 12.68 2.60 -2.58
CA VAL A 190 11.75 3.21 -3.54
C VAL A 190 11.37 2.24 -4.66
N GLN A 191 12.34 1.56 -5.26
CA GLN A 191 12.08 0.64 -6.35
C GLN A 191 11.23 -0.57 -5.93
N THR A 192 11.57 -1.20 -4.81
CA THR A 192 10.85 -2.39 -4.33
C THR A 192 9.44 -2.04 -3.84
N ASN A 193 9.26 -0.87 -3.21
CA ASN A 193 7.93 -0.41 -2.80
C ASN A 193 7.07 -0.03 -4.01
N LEU A 194 7.68 0.59 -5.03
CA LEU A 194 7.00 0.85 -6.30
C LEU A 194 6.63 -0.46 -7.01
N ALA A 195 7.51 -1.46 -7.01
CA ALA A 195 7.18 -2.80 -7.51
C ALA A 195 5.96 -3.37 -6.79
N PHE A 196 5.92 -3.24 -5.46
CA PHE A 196 4.83 -3.73 -4.64
C PHE A 196 3.49 -3.07 -5.00
N SER A 197 3.43 -1.74 -4.97
CA SER A 197 2.20 -1.02 -5.31
C SER A 197 1.75 -1.25 -6.74
N THR A 198 2.69 -1.28 -7.69
CA THR A 198 2.37 -1.37 -9.12
C THR A 198 1.90 -2.77 -9.49
N GLN A 199 2.47 -3.80 -8.89
CA GLN A 199 1.97 -5.16 -9.08
C GLN A 199 0.59 -5.34 -8.44
N MET A 200 0.33 -4.76 -7.25
CA MET A 200 -1.02 -4.75 -6.66
C MET A 200 -2.04 -4.06 -7.58
N TYR A 201 -1.73 -2.86 -8.07
CA TYR A 201 -2.59 -2.13 -9.02
C TYR A 201 -2.83 -2.91 -10.31
N GLY A 202 -1.83 -3.65 -10.78
CA GLY A 202 -1.88 -4.42 -12.02
C GLY A 202 -2.64 -5.74 -11.97
N LEU A 203 -3.17 -6.17 -10.80
CA LEU A 203 -3.97 -7.40 -10.70
C LEU A 203 -5.26 -7.30 -11.54
N GLU A 204 -5.72 -8.42 -12.11
CA GLU A 204 -6.95 -8.47 -12.91
C GLU A 204 -8.18 -8.05 -12.08
N ASP A 205 -8.24 -8.50 -10.84
CA ASP A 205 -9.24 -8.13 -9.83
C ASP A 205 -8.63 -7.18 -8.78
N SER A 206 -7.78 -6.23 -9.21
CA SER A 206 -7.26 -5.18 -8.34
C SER A 206 -8.39 -4.27 -7.85
N ILE A 207 -8.39 -3.98 -6.54
CA ILE A 207 -9.22 -2.92 -5.94
C ILE A 207 -8.47 -1.59 -5.79
N ILE A 208 -7.18 -1.56 -6.14
CA ILE A 208 -6.36 -0.36 -6.00
C ILE A 208 -6.77 0.62 -7.10
N SER A 209 -7.36 1.74 -6.70
CA SER A 209 -7.86 2.75 -7.63
C SER A 209 -6.77 3.68 -8.14
N ASP A 210 -5.73 3.93 -7.33
CA ASP A 210 -4.65 4.86 -7.65
C ASP A 210 -3.36 4.58 -6.87
N ILE A 211 -2.23 5.01 -7.43
CA ILE A 211 -0.93 5.08 -6.76
C ILE A 211 -0.46 6.54 -6.78
N TYR A 212 -0.56 7.20 -5.63
CA TYR A 212 -0.06 8.56 -5.43
C TYR A 212 1.45 8.57 -5.26
N ILE A 213 2.13 9.42 -6.02
CA ILE A 213 3.56 9.62 -5.94
C ILE A 213 3.84 10.96 -5.28
N THR A 214 4.60 10.93 -4.18
CA THR A 214 5.01 12.11 -3.42
C THR A 214 6.53 12.23 -3.38
N ASP A 215 7.04 13.43 -3.13
CA ASP A 215 8.46 13.66 -2.88
C ASP A 215 8.91 13.12 -1.50
N PHE A 216 8.05 13.18 -0.48
CA PHE A 216 8.32 12.70 0.88
C PHE A 216 8.43 11.18 0.96
N ARG A 217 9.35 10.66 1.78
CA ARG A 217 9.58 9.22 1.98
C ARG A 217 8.53 8.47 2.82
N HIS A 218 7.78 9.19 3.66
CA HIS A 218 6.86 8.62 4.67
C HIS A 218 7.49 7.49 5.51
N SER A 219 6.68 6.50 5.92
CA SER A 219 7.12 5.25 6.58
C SER A 219 7.80 4.25 5.63
N LEU A 220 7.79 4.50 4.31
CA LEU A 220 8.20 3.55 3.28
C LEU A 220 9.70 3.22 3.27
N HIS A 221 10.51 4.01 3.98
CA HIS A 221 11.95 3.82 4.10
C HIS A 221 12.36 2.80 5.18
N LEU A 222 11.41 2.24 5.94
CA LEU A 222 11.70 1.44 7.13
C LEU A 222 12.07 -0.01 6.81
N THR A 223 11.44 -0.61 5.80
CA THR A 223 11.73 -1.96 5.29
C THR A 223 11.51 -2.01 3.77
N PRO A 224 12.19 -2.89 3.01
CA PRO A 224 11.70 -3.26 1.69
C PRO A 224 10.27 -3.82 1.81
N LYS A 225 9.45 -3.64 0.76
CA LYS A 225 8.03 -4.07 0.73
C LYS A 225 7.16 -3.32 1.75
N SER A 226 7.31 -2.00 1.81
CA SER A 226 6.43 -1.13 2.59
C SER A 226 5.28 -0.60 1.73
N LEU A 227 4.07 -0.59 2.27
CA LEU A 227 2.89 0.05 1.69
C LEU A 227 2.37 1.13 2.64
N LEU A 228 1.98 2.28 2.09
CA LEU A 228 1.12 3.25 2.75
C LEU A 228 -0.23 3.20 2.03
N VAL A 229 -1.26 2.77 2.75
CA VAL A 229 -2.57 2.44 2.18
C VAL A 229 -3.59 3.41 2.74
N ASN A 230 -4.31 4.08 1.85
CA ASN A 230 -5.50 4.84 2.22
C ASN A 230 -6.74 3.99 1.96
N PHE A 231 -7.47 3.68 3.03
CA PHE A 231 -8.80 3.08 2.94
C PHE A 231 -9.85 4.18 2.90
N GLY A 232 -10.37 4.43 1.70
CA GLY A 232 -11.41 5.42 1.47
C GLY A 232 -11.06 6.81 1.97
N ASN A 233 -12.13 7.53 2.27
CA ASN A 233 -12.18 8.91 2.71
C ASN A 233 -12.95 9.03 4.02
N VAL A 234 -12.72 10.11 4.77
CA VAL A 234 -13.43 10.37 6.03
C VAL A 234 -14.95 10.44 5.88
N GLN A 235 -15.47 10.68 4.68
CA GLN A 235 -16.91 10.71 4.39
C GLN A 235 -17.52 9.36 3.99
N ASP A 236 -16.71 8.32 3.77
CA ASP A 236 -17.25 7.00 3.37
C ASP A 236 -18.04 6.34 4.50
N ASP A 237 -18.99 5.49 4.10
CA ASP A 237 -19.71 4.62 5.03
C ASP A 237 -18.75 3.57 5.58
N PHE A 238 -18.61 3.56 6.90
CA PHE A 238 -17.67 2.69 7.58
C PHE A 238 -17.93 1.19 7.31
N ASP A 239 -19.20 0.78 7.14
CA ASP A 239 -19.50 -0.61 6.88
C ASP A 239 -18.98 -1.03 5.49
N ILE A 240 -19.08 -0.14 4.49
CA ILE A 240 -18.55 -0.39 3.14
C ILE A 240 -17.01 -0.46 3.19
N VAL A 241 -16.36 0.36 4.03
CA VAL A 241 -14.91 0.29 4.23
C VAL A 241 -14.50 -1.08 4.80
N VAL A 242 -15.20 -1.56 5.84
CA VAL A 242 -14.95 -2.88 6.43
C VAL A 242 -15.17 -3.99 5.39
N ASP A 243 -16.26 -3.92 4.64
CA ASP A 243 -16.62 -4.84 3.58
C ASP A 243 -15.57 -4.86 2.43
N THR A 244 -14.78 -3.79 2.28
CA THR A 244 -13.70 -3.70 1.28
C THR A 244 -12.43 -4.46 1.71
N VAL A 245 -12.19 -4.64 3.02
CA VAL A 245 -10.96 -5.25 3.56
C VAL A 245 -10.69 -6.67 3.04
N PRO A 246 -11.68 -7.59 2.94
CA PRO A 246 -11.46 -8.92 2.37
C PRO A 246 -10.87 -8.90 0.97
N LEU A 247 -11.32 -7.99 0.10
CA LEU A 247 -10.77 -7.90 -1.27
C LEU A 247 -9.34 -7.35 -1.27
N PHE A 248 -9.03 -6.42 -0.37
CA PHE A 248 -7.65 -5.95 -0.19
C PHE A 248 -6.73 -7.09 0.25
N VAL A 249 -7.19 -7.93 1.19
CA VAL A 249 -6.45 -9.10 1.66
C VAL A 249 -6.19 -10.08 0.52
N GLU A 250 -7.17 -10.35 -0.34
CA GLU A 250 -6.98 -11.21 -1.52
C GLU A 250 -5.94 -10.63 -2.50
N ASN A 251 -5.97 -9.31 -2.75
CA ASN A 251 -4.94 -8.65 -3.57
C ASN A 251 -3.54 -8.75 -2.93
N LEU A 252 -3.45 -8.52 -1.61
CA LEU A 252 -2.18 -8.62 -0.87
C LEU A 252 -1.64 -10.06 -0.90
N ALA A 253 -2.49 -11.04 -0.64
CA ALA A 253 -2.17 -12.46 -0.66
C ALA A 253 -1.66 -12.92 -2.03
N ALA A 254 -2.28 -12.45 -3.12
CA ALA A 254 -1.86 -12.76 -4.47
C ALA A 254 -0.42 -12.28 -4.76
N ILE A 255 -0.06 -11.06 -4.32
CA ILE A 255 1.29 -10.51 -4.53
C ILE A 255 2.33 -11.14 -3.60
N LEU A 256 1.94 -11.47 -2.37
CA LEU A 256 2.82 -12.08 -1.37
C LEU A 256 2.91 -13.62 -1.50
N GLU A 257 2.23 -14.20 -2.50
CA GLU A 257 2.12 -15.65 -2.73
C GLU A 257 1.65 -16.42 -1.49
N LEU A 258 0.65 -15.90 -0.78
CA LEU A 258 0.04 -16.55 0.37
C LEU A 258 -0.97 -17.62 -0.08
N GLU A 259 -0.94 -18.78 0.59
CA GLU A 259 -1.90 -19.86 0.35
C GLU A 259 -3.06 -19.79 1.34
N LYS A 260 -4.28 -19.84 0.81
CA LYS A 260 -5.49 -19.82 1.64
C LYS A 260 -5.60 -21.12 2.44
N GLN A 261 -5.86 -21.01 3.73
CA GLN A 261 -6.05 -22.15 4.62
C GLN A 261 -7.37 -22.85 4.30
N GLU A 262 -7.33 -24.18 4.21
CA GLU A 262 -8.55 -24.98 4.20
C GLU A 262 -9.19 -24.90 5.59
N ILE A 263 -10.37 -24.27 5.66
CA ILE A 263 -11.18 -24.27 6.89
C ILE A 263 -11.51 -25.73 7.21
N LYS A 264 -10.93 -26.26 8.30
CA LYS A 264 -11.24 -27.58 8.83
C LYS A 264 -12.49 -27.58 9.69
#